data_AF-A0A6J1R372-F1
#
_entry.id   AF-A0A6J1R372-F1
#
_cell.length_a   1.000
_cell.length_b   1.000
_cell.length_c   1.000
_cell.angle_alpha   90.00
_cell.angle_beta   90.00
_cell.angle_gamma   90.00
#
_symmetry.space_group_name_H-M   'P 1'
#
loop_
_entity.id
_entity.type
_entity.pdbx_description
1 polymer ?
#
loop_
_entity_poly.entity_id
_entity_poly.type
_entity_poly.pdbx_seq_one_letter_code
_entity_poly.pdbx_strand_id
1 'polypeptide(L)'
;MALIFSILCLAIVAENFAGTYATDYCNLKFCKKIKGHTMCTYASPIPATLCRQWSSQGFNDAERKAIVEKHNQLRKKVASGEEKRGKNGPQPAAIFMPNLTWDKELEIIAQRWANQCSRGHDSCRNVERFSVGQNIASSSNKSTLEEMIQSWYNEVANFDRRYISTYGHSDEVGHYTQIVWADTTKIGCGRIKYKKPNGWTMHYLVCNYGPTGNVIGKKIYEIKN
;
A
#
# COMPACT_ATOMS: atom_id res chain seq x y z
N MET A 1 35.01 13.45 -61.08
CA MET A 1 35.01 12.48 -59.97
C MET A 1 35.07 13.28 -58.68
N ALA A 2 33.93 13.66 -58.13
CA ALA A 2 33.82 14.51 -56.94
C ALA A 2 33.50 13.62 -55.73
N LEU A 3 34.40 13.57 -54.75
CA LEU A 3 34.23 12.83 -53.51
C LEU A 3 33.64 13.77 -52.45
N ILE A 4 32.38 13.53 -52.11
CA ILE A 4 31.66 14.17 -51.00
C ILE A 4 32.13 13.45 -49.72
N PHE A 5 32.87 14.13 -48.86
CA PHE A 5 33.15 13.66 -47.51
C PHE A 5 32.06 14.16 -46.57
N SER A 6 31.12 13.27 -46.23
CA SER A 6 30.10 13.48 -45.22
C SER A 6 30.74 13.53 -43.82
N ILE A 7 30.70 14.69 -43.17
CA ILE A 7 31.08 14.84 -41.77
C ILE A 7 29.95 14.30 -40.90
N LEU A 8 30.15 13.13 -40.31
CA LEU A 8 29.24 12.52 -39.35
C LEU A 8 29.47 13.20 -37.98
N CYS A 9 28.59 14.14 -37.60
CA CYS A 9 28.55 14.66 -36.23
C CYS A 9 28.04 13.57 -35.27
N LEU A 10 28.95 12.94 -34.53
CA LEU A 10 28.61 12.11 -33.37
C LEU A 10 28.20 13.03 -32.21
N ALA A 11 26.89 13.20 -32.02
CA ALA A 11 26.35 13.78 -30.80
C ALA A 11 26.52 12.78 -29.65
N ILE A 12 27.46 13.05 -28.74
CA ILE A 12 27.59 12.30 -27.48
C ILE A 12 26.45 12.74 -26.57
N VAL A 13 25.43 11.89 -26.41
CA VAL A 13 24.40 12.10 -25.40
C VAL A 13 25.03 11.77 -24.05
N ALA A 14 25.39 12.80 -23.28
CA ALA A 14 25.80 12.62 -21.89
C ALA A 14 24.55 12.29 -21.06
N GLU A 15 24.35 11.00 -20.77
CA GLU A 15 23.34 10.58 -19.81
C GLU A 15 23.75 11.06 -18.42
N ASN A 16 23.01 12.04 -17.90
CA ASN A 16 23.08 12.45 -16.50
C ASN A 16 22.58 11.30 -15.63
N PHE A 17 23.49 10.43 -15.20
CA PHE A 17 23.21 9.53 -14.08
C PHE A 17 23.09 10.37 -12.81
N ALA A 18 21.89 10.85 -12.52
CA ALA A 18 21.52 11.27 -11.17
C ALA A 18 21.68 10.03 -10.29
N GLY A 19 22.78 9.95 -9.55
CA GLY A 19 23.06 8.86 -8.63
C GLY A 19 21.93 8.72 -7.64
N THR A 20 21.07 7.71 -7.81
CA THR A 20 20.11 7.33 -6.78
C THR A 20 20.90 6.66 -5.67
N TYR A 21 21.27 7.43 -4.64
CA TYR A 21 21.74 6.82 -3.41
C TYR A 21 20.61 5.95 -2.86
N ALA A 22 20.87 4.66 -2.69
CA ALA A 22 19.90 3.75 -2.09
C ALA A 22 19.61 4.22 -0.66
N THR A 23 18.32 4.35 -0.31
CA THR A 23 17.89 4.76 1.03
C THR A 23 18.44 3.80 2.09
N ASP A 24 19.18 4.33 3.07
CA ASP A 24 19.64 3.56 4.22
C ASP A 24 18.50 3.43 5.24
N TYR A 25 17.68 2.40 5.04
CA TYR A 25 16.58 2.09 5.94
C TYR A 25 17.02 1.65 7.35
N CYS A 26 18.26 1.21 7.55
CA CYS A 26 18.77 0.89 8.89
C CYS A 26 18.95 2.15 9.74
N ASN A 27 19.20 3.29 9.09
CA ASN A 27 19.43 4.56 9.75
C ASN A 27 18.28 5.55 9.66
N LEU A 28 17.10 5.12 9.22
CA LEU A 28 15.93 5.98 9.15
C LEU A 28 15.48 6.41 10.55
N LYS A 29 15.51 7.73 10.82
CA LYS A 29 15.29 8.33 12.17
C LYS A 29 14.05 7.80 12.89
N PHE A 30 12.95 7.60 12.15
CA PHE A 30 11.67 7.14 12.72
C PHE A 30 11.68 5.66 13.15
N CYS A 31 12.53 4.83 12.55
CA CYS A 31 12.57 3.39 12.82
C CYS A 31 13.67 2.99 13.81
N LYS A 32 14.66 3.86 14.09
CA LYS A 32 15.78 3.59 15.00
C LYS A 32 15.37 3.21 16.43
N LYS A 33 14.20 3.64 16.89
CA LYS A 33 13.67 3.35 18.25
C LYS A 33 12.79 2.10 18.32
N ILE A 34 12.51 1.47 17.19
CA ILE A 34 11.60 0.32 17.06
C ILE A 34 12.44 -0.89 16.60
N LYS A 35 11.91 -2.12 16.65
CA LYS A 35 12.58 -3.42 16.34
C LYS A 35 13.20 -3.58 14.92
N GLY A 36 13.59 -2.48 14.26
CA GLY A 36 14.20 -2.43 12.94
C GLY A 36 13.20 -2.11 11.84
N HIS A 37 13.65 -1.41 10.80
CA HIS A 37 12.89 -1.25 9.57
C HIS A 37 12.88 -2.55 8.76
N THR A 38 11.76 -2.89 8.12
CA THR A 38 11.60 -4.13 7.33
C THR A 38 12.74 -4.37 6.35
N MET A 39 13.14 -3.35 5.59
CA MET A 39 14.24 -3.47 4.62
C MET A 39 15.62 -3.63 5.27
N CYS A 40 15.80 -3.18 6.52
CA CYS A 40 17.03 -3.38 7.27
C CYS A 40 17.08 -4.79 7.87
N THR A 41 15.99 -5.21 8.50
CA THR A 41 15.88 -6.52 9.14
C THR A 41 15.91 -7.67 8.13
N TYR A 42 15.30 -7.48 6.95
CA TYR A 42 15.18 -8.50 5.91
C TYR A 42 15.85 -8.03 4.62
N ALA A 43 17.18 -8.13 4.55
CA ALA A 43 17.94 -7.71 3.37
C ALA A 43 17.70 -8.60 2.13
N SER A 44 17.38 -9.89 2.33
CA SER A 44 17.18 -10.85 1.24
C SER A 44 15.83 -10.64 0.53
N PRO A 45 15.77 -10.64 -0.81
CA PRO A 45 14.52 -10.59 -1.57
C PRO A 45 13.82 -11.95 -1.64
N ILE A 46 14.51 -13.02 -1.26
CA ILE A 46 13.98 -14.39 -1.28
C ILE A 46 12.98 -14.55 -0.14
N PRO A 47 11.78 -15.11 -0.40
CA PRO A 47 10.82 -15.41 0.66
C PRO A 47 11.41 -16.28 1.77
N ALA A 48 11.04 -15.97 3.02
CA ALA A 48 11.49 -16.69 4.20
C ALA A 48 11.06 -18.16 4.16
N THR A 49 11.75 -19.01 4.92
CA THR A 49 11.46 -20.45 5.03
C THR A 49 10.03 -20.74 5.51
N LEU A 50 9.39 -19.80 6.21
CA LEU A 50 7.98 -19.87 6.62
C LEU A 50 7.03 -19.89 5.41
N CYS A 51 7.42 -19.30 4.28
CA CYS A 51 6.70 -19.33 3.02
C CYS A 51 6.88 -20.67 2.30
N ARG A 52 6.39 -21.78 2.87
CA ARG A 52 6.57 -23.12 2.29
C ARG A 52 5.95 -23.20 0.90
N GLN A 53 6.67 -23.79 -0.06
CA GLN A 53 6.19 -24.02 -1.44
C GLN A 53 5.51 -22.77 -2.03
N TRP A 54 6.16 -21.62 -1.88
CA TRP A 54 5.57 -20.35 -2.28
C TRP A 54 5.45 -20.21 -3.80
N SER A 55 4.51 -19.36 -4.24
CA SER A 55 4.24 -19.04 -5.64
C SER A 55 3.59 -17.66 -5.76
N SER A 56 3.42 -17.17 -6.99
CA SER A 56 2.73 -15.90 -7.31
C SER A 56 3.21 -14.70 -6.48
N GLN A 57 4.52 -14.53 -6.33
CA GLN A 57 5.13 -13.38 -5.66
C GLN A 57 5.01 -12.12 -6.54
N GLY A 58 4.64 -10.98 -5.94
CA GLY A 58 4.58 -9.71 -6.65
C GLY A 58 3.44 -9.61 -7.68
N PHE A 59 3.50 -8.56 -8.50
CA PHE A 59 2.43 -8.17 -9.41
C PHE A 59 2.96 -7.88 -10.81
N ASN A 60 2.11 -8.13 -11.82
CA ASN A 60 2.27 -7.49 -13.12
C ASN A 60 1.58 -6.10 -13.12
N ASP A 61 1.75 -5.34 -14.21
CA ASP A 61 1.21 -3.97 -14.30
C ASP A 61 -0.32 -3.92 -14.30
N ALA A 62 -0.99 -4.91 -14.89
CA ALA A 62 -2.44 -4.99 -14.87
C ALA A 62 -2.97 -5.19 -13.44
N GLU A 63 -2.29 -6.00 -12.63
CA GLU A 63 -2.65 -6.21 -11.23
C GLU A 63 -2.38 -4.97 -10.37
N ARG A 64 -1.23 -4.28 -10.57
CA ARG A 64 -0.97 -2.99 -9.90
C ARG A 64 -2.07 -1.98 -10.22
N LYS A 65 -2.45 -1.88 -11.50
CA LYS A 65 -3.53 -1.01 -11.97
C LYS A 65 -4.87 -1.38 -11.32
N ALA A 66 -5.24 -2.65 -11.31
CA ALA A 66 -6.49 -3.12 -10.70
C ALA A 66 -6.57 -2.78 -9.20
N ILE A 67 -5.46 -2.92 -8.46
CA ILE A 67 -5.40 -2.51 -7.04
C ILE A 67 -5.69 -1.02 -6.90
N VAL A 68 -5.01 -0.16 -7.66
CA VAL A 68 -5.19 1.30 -7.60
C VAL A 68 -6.62 1.70 -7.99
N GLU A 69 -7.12 1.14 -9.09
CA GLU A 69 -8.48 1.39 -9.58
C GLU A 69 -9.53 0.99 -8.54
N LYS A 70 -9.38 -0.19 -7.92
CA LYS A 70 -10.29 -0.64 -6.88
C LYS A 70 -10.32 0.33 -5.69
N HIS A 71 -9.15 0.76 -5.20
CA HIS A 71 -9.10 1.74 -4.11
C HIS A 71 -9.74 3.08 -4.50
N ASN A 72 -9.48 3.56 -5.72
CA ASN A 72 -10.00 4.84 -6.19
C ASN A 72 -11.52 4.79 -6.44
N GLN A 73 -12.05 3.65 -6.91
CA GLN A 73 -13.50 3.43 -7.00
C GLN A 73 -14.16 3.50 -5.62
N LEU A 74 -13.57 2.85 -4.62
CA LEU A 74 -14.09 2.85 -3.24
C LEU A 74 -14.00 4.24 -2.59
N ARG A 75 -12.87 4.93 -2.77
CA ARG A 75 -12.69 6.33 -2.33
C ARG A 75 -13.70 7.26 -2.98
N LYS A 76 -13.91 7.14 -4.29
CA LYS A 76 -14.91 7.92 -5.04
C LYS A 76 -16.32 7.68 -4.51
N LYS A 77 -16.71 6.42 -4.26
CA LYS A 77 -18.03 6.06 -3.70
C LYS A 77 -18.30 6.74 -2.35
N VAL A 78 -17.31 6.79 -1.46
CA VAL A 78 -17.44 7.50 -0.18
C VAL A 78 -17.45 9.01 -0.41
N ALA A 79 -16.53 9.53 -1.21
CA ALA A 79 -16.40 10.96 -1.48
C ALA A 79 -17.65 11.57 -2.13
N SER A 80 -18.40 10.80 -2.94
CA SER A 80 -19.67 11.24 -3.53
C SER A 80 -20.88 11.08 -2.61
N GLY A 81 -20.72 10.51 -1.41
CA GLY A 81 -21.83 10.23 -0.48
C GLY A 81 -22.72 9.05 -0.90
N GLU A 82 -22.21 8.17 -1.76
CA GLU A 82 -22.95 6.99 -2.26
C GLU A 82 -22.84 5.77 -1.32
N GLU A 83 -21.87 5.75 -0.40
CA GLU A 83 -21.78 4.66 0.59
C GLU A 83 -22.86 4.81 1.68
N LYS A 84 -23.90 3.98 1.58
CA LYS A 84 -25.07 4.04 2.46
C LYS A 84 -24.90 3.27 3.78
N ARG A 85 -23.87 2.43 3.91
CA ARG A 85 -23.60 1.65 5.12
C ARG A 85 -22.85 2.48 6.16
N GLY A 86 -23.02 2.10 7.43
CA GLY A 86 -22.36 2.74 8.57
C GLY A 86 -23.21 2.70 9.83
N LYS A 87 -22.55 2.71 10.98
CA LYS A 87 -23.21 3.03 12.25
C LYS A 87 -23.52 4.53 12.27
N ASN A 88 -24.70 4.88 12.79
CA ASN A 88 -25.22 6.26 12.81
C ASN A 88 -25.41 6.88 11.42
N GLY A 89 -25.72 6.05 10.41
CA GLY A 89 -26.17 6.49 9.10
C GLY A 89 -25.13 6.32 7.98
N PRO A 90 -25.46 6.82 6.77
CA PRO A 90 -24.59 6.71 5.60
C PRO A 90 -23.30 7.53 5.78
N GLN A 91 -22.27 7.20 5.02
CA GLN A 91 -21.04 7.98 5.01
C GLN A 91 -21.27 9.31 4.26
N PRO A 92 -20.93 10.46 4.87
CA PRO A 92 -21.04 11.75 4.20
C PRO A 92 -20.07 11.86 3.02
N ALA A 93 -20.45 12.67 2.04
CA ALA A 93 -19.56 13.11 0.98
C ALA A 93 -18.34 13.86 1.54
N ALA A 94 -17.23 13.81 0.80
CA ALA A 94 -15.99 14.49 1.14
C ALA A 94 -15.83 15.76 0.28
N ILE A 95 -15.28 16.83 0.86
CA ILE A 95 -14.84 18.01 0.08
C ILE A 95 -13.68 17.62 -0.84
N PHE A 96 -12.75 16.81 -0.33
CA PHE A 96 -11.55 16.42 -1.03
C PHE A 96 -11.17 14.97 -0.68
N MET A 97 -10.93 14.16 -1.72
CA MET A 97 -10.52 12.76 -1.62
C MET A 97 -9.74 12.39 -2.90
N PRO A 98 -8.43 12.66 -2.96
CA PRO A 98 -7.65 12.47 -4.17
C PRO A 98 -7.52 10.98 -4.51
N ASN A 99 -7.36 10.68 -5.80
CA ASN A 99 -7.00 9.34 -6.24
C ASN A 99 -5.61 8.96 -5.72
N LEU A 100 -5.49 7.70 -5.29
CA LEU A 100 -4.21 7.09 -5.00
C LEU A 100 -3.45 6.84 -6.31
N THR A 101 -2.13 6.93 -6.21
CA THR A 101 -1.19 6.58 -7.28
C THR A 101 -0.22 5.49 -6.78
N TRP A 102 0.18 4.60 -7.68
CA TRP A 102 1.11 3.52 -7.33
C TRP A 102 2.49 4.08 -6.96
N ASP A 103 3.10 3.54 -5.93
CA ASP A 103 4.41 3.91 -5.45
C ASP A 103 5.33 2.69 -5.35
N LYS A 104 6.40 2.67 -6.16
CA LYS A 104 7.31 1.53 -6.24
C LYS A 104 8.12 1.30 -4.97
N GLU A 105 8.46 2.36 -4.22
CA GLU A 105 9.18 2.22 -2.96
C GLU A 105 8.29 1.49 -1.94
N LEU A 106 7.03 1.89 -1.84
CA LEU A 106 6.05 1.24 -0.97
C LEU A 106 5.78 -0.22 -1.37
N GLU A 107 5.71 -0.52 -2.68
CA GLU A 107 5.60 -1.89 -3.20
C GLU A 107 6.77 -2.76 -2.76
N ILE A 108 8.01 -2.29 -2.92
CA ILE A 108 9.21 -3.05 -2.55
C ILE A 108 9.21 -3.38 -1.06
N ILE A 109 8.87 -2.41 -0.20
CA ILE A 109 8.80 -2.60 1.25
C ILE A 109 7.66 -3.55 1.62
N ALA A 110 6.47 -3.37 1.05
CA ALA A 110 5.31 -4.23 1.30
C ALA A 110 5.58 -5.67 0.85
N GLN A 111 6.23 -5.87 -0.30
CA GLN A 111 6.63 -7.18 -0.80
C GLN A 111 7.69 -7.82 0.09
N ARG A 112 8.62 -7.02 0.63
CA ARG A 112 9.61 -7.52 1.59
C ARG A 112 8.95 -8.08 2.83
N TRP A 113 7.92 -7.40 3.34
CA TRP A 113 7.14 -7.92 4.47
C TRP A 113 6.29 -9.13 4.10
N ALA A 114 5.60 -9.08 2.95
CA ALA A 114 4.81 -10.21 2.46
C ALA A 114 5.64 -11.50 2.35
N ASN A 115 6.89 -11.37 1.92
CA ASN A 115 7.87 -12.45 1.81
C ASN A 115 8.28 -13.09 3.14
N GLN A 116 7.84 -12.56 4.28
CA GLN A 116 8.09 -13.20 5.57
C GLN A 116 7.01 -14.23 5.93
N CYS A 117 5.85 -14.19 5.26
CA CYS A 117 4.68 -15.03 5.56
C CYS A 117 4.29 -15.07 7.05
N SER A 118 4.66 -14.01 7.77
CA SER A 118 4.36 -13.82 9.19
C SER A 118 2.97 -13.20 9.35
N ARG A 119 2.35 -13.42 10.51
CA ARG A 119 1.05 -12.81 10.81
C ARG A 119 1.26 -11.40 11.37
N GLY A 120 0.40 -10.48 10.98
CA GLY A 120 0.34 -9.13 11.54
C GLY A 120 1.25 -8.13 10.83
N HIS A 121 1.32 -6.93 11.39
CA HIS A 121 2.07 -5.81 10.85
C HIS A 121 3.56 -5.91 11.21
N ASP A 122 4.43 -5.48 10.29
CA ASP A 122 5.84 -5.26 10.57
C ASP A 122 6.06 -4.11 11.56
N SER A 123 7.27 -4.06 12.13
CA SER A 123 7.58 -3.09 13.18
C SER A 123 7.77 -1.66 12.66
N CYS A 124 8.40 -1.48 11.49
CA CYS A 124 8.53 -0.18 10.84
C CYS A 124 8.71 -0.32 9.32
N ARG A 125 7.99 0.51 8.58
CA ARG A 125 7.94 0.50 7.09
C ARG A 125 8.02 1.90 6.47
N ASN A 126 8.41 2.88 7.29
CA ASN A 126 8.42 4.29 6.90
C ASN A 126 9.46 4.56 5.80
N VAL A 127 9.19 5.59 5.01
CA VAL A 127 10.14 6.10 4.02
C VAL A 127 10.59 7.49 4.44
N GLU A 128 11.63 8.04 3.80
CA GLU A 128 12.11 9.40 4.12
C GLU A 128 11.02 10.47 3.98
N ARG A 129 10.11 10.25 3.03
CA ARG A 129 9.06 11.19 2.66
C ARG A 129 7.97 11.33 3.73
N PHE A 130 7.65 10.24 4.44
CA PHE A 130 6.52 10.19 5.39
C PHE A 130 6.46 8.87 6.17
N SER A 131 5.69 8.89 7.26
CA SER A 131 5.20 7.65 7.91
C SER A 131 4.26 6.88 6.99
N VAL A 132 4.27 5.54 7.10
CA VAL A 132 3.58 4.66 6.16
C VAL A 132 2.59 3.74 6.90
N GLY A 133 1.32 3.84 6.50
CA GLY A 133 0.23 2.98 6.97
C GLY A 133 0.24 1.62 6.29
N GLN A 134 -0.55 0.66 6.78
CA GLN A 134 -0.57 -0.69 6.22
C GLN A 134 -1.91 -1.39 6.41
N ASN A 135 -2.37 -2.08 5.37
CA ASN A 135 -3.45 -3.05 5.45
C ASN A 135 -2.93 -4.44 5.10
N ILE A 136 -3.45 -5.47 5.76
CA ILE A 136 -3.06 -6.87 5.53
C ILE A 136 -4.31 -7.73 5.35
N ALA A 137 -4.29 -8.61 4.35
CA ALA A 137 -5.30 -9.61 4.11
C ALA A 137 -4.66 -10.99 4.00
N SER A 138 -5.37 -12.00 4.51
CA SER A 138 -4.99 -13.40 4.43
C SER A 138 -6.23 -14.21 4.11
N SER A 139 -6.17 -15.04 3.08
CA SER A 139 -7.28 -15.93 2.70
C SER A 139 -6.76 -17.32 2.35
N SER A 140 -7.39 -18.36 2.91
CA SER A 140 -7.17 -19.75 2.50
C SER A 140 -8.05 -20.17 1.32
N ASN A 141 -8.99 -19.30 0.92
CA ASN A 141 -9.82 -19.50 -0.26
C ASN A 141 -9.13 -18.91 -1.48
N LYS A 142 -9.56 -19.31 -2.68
CA LYS A 142 -9.13 -18.69 -3.94
C LYS A 142 -9.72 -17.28 -4.04
N SER A 143 -9.17 -16.34 -3.28
CA SER A 143 -9.59 -14.94 -3.30
C SER A 143 -8.77 -14.15 -4.30
N THR A 144 -9.46 -13.33 -5.09
CA THR A 144 -8.87 -12.32 -5.97
C THR A 144 -8.32 -11.16 -5.14
N LEU A 145 -7.49 -10.32 -5.75
CA LEU A 145 -6.97 -9.10 -5.10
C LEU A 145 -8.10 -8.14 -4.74
N GLU A 146 -9.07 -7.99 -5.63
CA GLU A 146 -10.21 -7.10 -5.42
C GLU A 146 -11.10 -7.55 -4.27
N GLU A 147 -11.31 -8.87 -4.09
CA GLU A 147 -12.07 -9.41 -2.96
C GLU A 147 -11.38 -9.14 -1.62
N MET A 148 -10.05 -9.29 -1.56
CA MET A 148 -9.28 -8.97 -0.35
C MET A 148 -9.38 -7.46 -0.02
N ILE A 149 -9.25 -6.58 -1.02
CA ILE A 149 -9.43 -5.13 -0.83
C ILE A 149 -10.88 -4.80 -0.43
N GLN A 150 -11.86 -5.48 -1.04
CA GLN A 150 -13.26 -5.31 -0.70
C GLN A 150 -13.56 -5.73 0.74
N SER A 151 -12.89 -6.77 1.26
CA SER A 151 -13.07 -7.18 2.66
C SER A 151 -12.62 -6.10 3.65
N TRP A 152 -11.51 -5.41 3.39
CA TRP A 152 -11.08 -4.25 4.18
C TRP A 152 -12.12 -3.13 4.15
N TYR A 153 -12.62 -2.82 2.96
CA TYR A 153 -13.61 -1.77 2.80
C TYR A 153 -14.96 -2.12 3.45
N ASN A 154 -15.32 -3.40 3.53
CA ASN A 154 -16.57 -3.84 4.14
C ASN A 154 -16.69 -3.54 5.64
N GLU A 155 -15.57 -3.23 6.31
CA GLU A 155 -15.59 -2.71 7.68
C GLU A 155 -16.41 -1.42 7.82
N VAL A 156 -16.66 -0.70 6.71
CA VAL A 156 -17.57 0.47 6.71
C VAL A 156 -18.95 0.17 7.30
N ALA A 157 -19.42 -1.08 7.22
CA ALA A 157 -20.68 -1.48 7.85
C ALA A 157 -20.67 -1.28 9.38
N ASN A 158 -19.50 -1.39 10.00
CA ASN A 158 -19.29 -1.20 11.44
C ASN A 158 -18.77 0.20 11.80
N PHE A 159 -18.40 0.99 10.79
CA PHE A 159 -17.81 2.32 11.00
C PHE A 159 -18.87 3.35 11.39
N ASP A 160 -18.60 4.09 12.46
CA ASP A 160 -19.44 5.18 12.95
C ASP A 160 -18.98 6.51 12.37
N ARG A 161 -19.85 7.13 11.57
CA ARG A 161 -19.55 8.38 10.84
C ARG A 161 -19.15 9.55 11.74
N ARG A 162 -19.45 9.50 13.05
CA ARG A 162 -19.03 10.53 14.02
C ARG A 162 -17.51 10.61 14.19
N TYR A 163 -16.78 9.54 13.87
CA TYR A 163 -15.31 9.51 13.93
C TYR A 163 -14.61 10.10 12.70
N ILE A 164 -15.35 10.59 11.70
CA ILE A 164 -14.75 11.18 10.49
C ILE A 164 -13.97 12.45 10.83
N SER A 165 -14.53 13.32 11.67
CA SER A 165 -13.90 14.60 12.03
C SER A 165 -12.73 14.44 13.00
N THR A 166 -12.77 13.39 13.83
CA THR A 166 -11.72 13.10 14.81
C THR A 166 -11.60 11.59 14.98
N TYR A 167 -10.55 11.01 14.41
CA TYR A 167 -10.28 9.58 14.50
C TYR A 167 -9.81 9.21 15.90
N GLY A 168 -10.51 8.26 16.55
CA GLY A 168 -10.25 7.84 17.93
C GLY A 168 -9.43 6.55 18.08
N HIS A 169 -9.12 5.85 16.98
CA HIS A 169 -8.64 4.45 16.90
C HIS A 169 -9.72 3.38 17.07
N SER A 170 -9.68 2.35 16.21
CA SER A 170 -10.51 1.14 16.31
C SER A 170 -9.94 0.02 15.42
N ASP A 171 -9.68 -1.14 16.04
CA ASP A 171 -9.16 -2.33 15.36
C ASP A 171 -10.17 -2.97 14.38
N GLU A 172 -11.47 -2.67 14.52
CA GLU A 172 -12.52 -3.26 13.68
C GLU A 172 -12.71 -2.55 12.33
N VAL A 173 -12.22 -1.31 12.22
CA VAL A 173 -12.47 -0.43 11.05
C VAL A 173 -11.20 0.24 10.52
N GLY A 174 -10.04 -0.17 11.05
CA GLY A 174 -8.74 0.38 10.70
C GLY A 174 -8.41 0.23 9.21
N HIS A 175 -8.81 -0.88 8.58
CA HIS A 175 -8.50 -1.07 7.16
C HIS A 175 -9.38 -0.19 6.28
N TYR A 176 -10.68 -0.09 6.57
CA TYR A 176 -11.58 0.83 5.87
C TYR A 176 -11.11 2.27 5.98
N THR A 177 -10.84 2.73 7.20
CA THR A 177 -10.45 4.13 7.46
C THR A 177 -9.14 4.51 6.76
N GLN A 178 -8.18 3.58 6.64
CA GLN A 178 -6.97 3.79 5.84
C GLN A 178 -7.28 3.90 4.33
N ILE A 179 -8.20 3.12 3.78
CA ILE A 179 -8.57 3.21 2.35
C ILE A 179 -9.13 4.59 2.01
N VAL A 180 -9.97 5.15 2.90
CA VAL A 180 -10.68 6.42 2.67
C VAL A 180 -10.01 7.63 3.34
N TRP A 181 -8.74 7.49 3.73
CA TRP A 181 -7.98 8.59 4.33
C TRP A 181 -7.62 9.63 3.27
N ALA A 182 -8.13 10.85 3.38
CA ALA A 182 -7.98 11.88 2.33
C ALA A 182 -6.52 12.25 2.08
N ASP A 183 -5.72 12.37 3.14
CA ASP A 183 -4.31 12.78 3.04
C ASP A 183 -3.41 11.70 2.43
N THR A 184 -3.85 10.43 2.42
CA THR A 184 -3.13 9.34 1.76
C THR A 184 -3.29 9.47 0.25
N THR A 185 -2.17 9.50 -0.48
CA THR A 185 -2.13 9.70 -1.95
C THR A 185 -1.29 8.66 -2.70
N LYS A 186 -0.55 7.83 -1.96
CA LYS A 186 0.35 6.81 -2.48
C LYS A 186 -0.02 5.45 -1.93
N ILE A 187 0.07 4.43 -2.77
CA ILE A 187 -0.11 3.03 -2.39
C ILE A 187 0.92 2.15 -3.09
N GLY A 188 1.47 1.19 -2.37
CA GLY A 188 2.25 0.11 -2.96
C GLY A 188 2.04 -1.16 -2.18
N CYS A 189 1.81 -2.26 -2.87
CA CYS A 189 1.46 -3.53 -2.23
C CYS A 189 2.48 -4.62 -2.54
N GLY A 190 2.48 -5.66 -1.71
CA GLY A 190 3.19 -6.93 -1.89
C GLY A 190 2.21 -8.09 -1.76
N ARG A 191 2.42 -9.17 -2.53
CA ARG A 191 1.68 -10.42 -2.34
C ARG A 191 2.57 -11.64 -2.40
N ILE A 192 2.11 -12.71 -1.78
CA ILE A 192 2.67 -14.05 -1.94
C ILE A 192 1.59 -15.10 -1.71
N LYS A 193 1.69 -16.23 -2.40
CA LYS A 193 0.94 -17.45 -2.05
C LYS A 193 1.89 -18.47 -1.47
N TYR A 194 1.48 -19.18 -0.43
CA TYR A 194 2.31 -20.22 0.19
C TYR A 194 1.46 -21.31 0.83
N LYS A 195 2.04 -22.49 1.04
CA LYS A 195 1.39 -23.61 1.71
C LYS A 195 1.52 -23.49 3.23
N LYS A 196 0.40 -23.65 3.94
CA LYS A 196 0.39 -23.87 5.39
C LYS A 196 0.68 -25.34 5.72
N PRO A 197 1.11 -25.68 6.95
CA PRO A 197 1.40 -27.05 7.34
C PRO A 197 0.23 -28.03 7.13
N ASN A 198 -1.00 -27.53 7.19
CA ASN A 198 -2.24 -28.28 6.94
C ASN A 198 -2.60 -28.42 5.44
N GLY A 199 -1.68 -28.09 4.52
CA GLY A 199 -1.85 -28.27 3.06
C GLY A 199 -2.61 -27.15 2.34
N TRP A 200 -3.30 -26.28 3.07
CA TRP A 200 -4.04 -25.15 2.50
C TRP A 200 -3.10 -24.12 1.85
N THR A 201 -3.51 -23.58 0.70
CA THR A 201 -2.82 -22.46 0.07
C THR A 201 -3.30 -21.16 0.69
N MET A 202 -2.40 -20.44 1.35
CA MET A 202 -2.64 -19.11 1.88
C MET A 202 -2.31 -18.07 0.80
N HIS A 203 -3.26 -17.16 0.56
CA HIS A 203 -3.10 -15.95 -0.23
C HIS A 203 -2.83 -14.80 0.75
N TYR A 204 -1.69 -14.13 0.62
CA TYR A 204 -1.27 -13.07 1.52
C TYR A 204 -1.04 -11.77 0.74
N LEU A 205 -1.73 -10.70 1.15
CA LEU A 205 -1.65 -9.38 0.56
C LEU A 205 -1.32 -8.36 1.64
N VAL A 206 -0.31 -7.54 1.39
CA VAL A 206 0.11 -6.42 2.23
C VAL A 206 0.06 -5.17 1.36
N CYS A 207 -0.65 -4.13 1.77
CA CYS A 207 -0.66 -2.84 1.09
C CYS A 207 -0.14 -1.76 2.03
N ASN A 208 0.86 -1.00 1.60
CA ASN A 208 1.43 0.14 2.31
C ASN A 208 0.87 1.45 1.73
N TYR A 209 0.58 2.41 2.61
CA TYR A 209 -0.13 3.65 2.29
C TYR A 209 0.68 4.88 2.73
N GLY A 210 0.80 5.86 1.84
CA GLY A 210 1.65 7.03 2.04
C GLY A 210 0.98 8.36 1.68
N PRO A 211 1.09 9.40 2.53
CA PRO A 211 1.37 9.33 3.96
C PRO A 211 0.37 8.42 4.71
N THR A 212 0.75 7.96 5.91
CA THR A 212 -0.10 7.11 6.76
C THR A 212 -1.44 7.74 7.06
N GLY A 213 -2.49 6.92 7.05
CA GLY A 213 -3.77 7.26 7.66
C GLY A 213 -3.81 6.86 9.13
N ASN A 214 -5.02 6.81 9.68
CA ASN A 214 -5.34 6.35 11.03
C ASN A 214 -4.57 7.07 12.14
N VAL A 215 -4.26 8.36 11.90
CA VAL A 215 -3.59 9.20 12.90
C VAL A 215 -4.61 9.63 13.93
N ILE A 216 -4.39 9.25 15.19
CA ILE A 216 -5.27 9.59 16.31
C ILE A 216 -5.43 11.12 16.40
N GLY A 217 -6.67 11.57 16.55
CA GLY A 217 -7.03 12.99 16.66
C GLY A 217 -7.08 13.73 15.32
N LYS A 218 -6.79 13.09 14.19
CA LYS A 218 -6.94 13.69 12.86
C LYS A 218 -8.27 13.30 12.23
N LYS A 219 -8.76 14.15 11.32
CA LYS A 219 -9.90 13.82 10.47
C LYS A 219 -9.51 12.79 9.42
N ILE A 220 -10.42 11.88 9.10
CA ILE A 220 -10.26 10.90 8.02
C ILE A 220 -10.34 11.62 6.67
N TYR A 221 -11.35 12.48 6.54
CA TYR A 221 -11.55 13.40 5.43
C TYR A 221 -12.42 14.58 5.89
N GLU A 222 -12.48 15.63 5.09
CA GLU A 222 -13.34 16.78 5.37
C GLU A 222 -14.74 16.55 4.82
N ILE A 223 -15.75 16.62 5.69
CA ILE A 223 -17.16 16.43 5.32
C ILE A 223 -17.63 17.60 4.45
N LYS A 224 -18.25 17.29 3.31
CA LYS A 224 -18.96 18.27 2.49
C LYS A 224 -20.33 18.54 3.12
N ASN A 225 -20.47 19.73 3.71
CA ASN A 225 -21.74 20.22 4.26
C ASN A 225 -22.73 20.57 3.15
#